data_AF-A0A420TTG4-F1
#
_entry.id   AF-A0A420TTG4-F1
#
_cell.length_a   1.000
_cell.length_b   1.000
_cell.length_c   1.000
_cell.angle_alpha   90.00
_cell.angle_beta   90.00
_cell.angle_gamma   90.00
#
_symmetry.space_group_name_H-M   'P 1'
#
loop_
_entity.id
_entity.type
_entity.pdbx_description
1 polymer ?
#
loop_
_entity_poly.entity_id
_entity_poly.type
_entity_poly.pdbx_seq_one_letter_code
_entity_poly.pdbx_strand_id
1 'polypeptide(L)'
;MCRPYLLITRLPELPDSPWTVMTISQDENGSLTSVISMDPLPEIRTEWHEQHVDVLTLKSTRRFRSGVHEARYNDVPTLAKIACFEWEMRRIEREIWAYSLLEDHHNQHPNKSPIVPKFLAYLTENGRIMGLLLEKVKGSQLAPTIWSAAKPYFAGFIVTLGWSMGT
;
A
#
# COMPACT_ATOMS: atom_id res chain seq x y z
N MET A 1 -13.15 5.37 -23.77
CA MET A 1 -13.19 5.66 -22.31
C MET A 1 -14.18 4.71 -21.67
N CYS A 2 -13.71 3.75 -20.86
CA CYS A 2 -14.59 2.90 -20.07
C CYS A 2 -15.21 3.76 -18.94
N ARG A 3 -16.51 3.65 -18.69
CA ARG A 3 -17.21 4.33 -17.59
C ARG A 3 -17.63 3.26 -16.58
N PRO A 4 -16.74 2.86 -15.63
CA PRO A 4 -16.97 1.70 -14.78
C PRO A 4 -18.25 1.82 -13.94
N TYR A 5 -18.64 3.05 -13.59
CA TYR A 5 -19.87 3.31 -12.84
C TYR A 5 -21.16 2.91 -13.59
N LEU A 6 -21.14 2.83 -14.93
CA LEU A 6 -22.28 2.32 -15.71
C LEU A 6 -22.47 0.81 -15.57
N LEU A 7 -21.44 0.10 -15.10
CA LEU A 7 -21.52 -1.34 -14.82
C LEU A 7 -22.17 -1.61 -13.47
N ILE A 8 -22.13 -0.66 -12.52
CA ILE A 8 -22.67 -0.85 -11.16
C ILE A 8 -24.14 -1.27 -11.19
N THR A 9 -24.96 -0.61 -12.02
CA THR A 9 -26.39 -0.93 -12.16
C THR A 9 -26.66 -2.26 -12.86
N ARG A 10 -25.64 -2.88 -13.46
CA ARG A 10 -25.73 -4.18 -14.12
C ARG A 10 -25.06 -5.30 -13.33
N LEU A 11 -24.38 -4.98 -12.22
CA LEU A 11 -23.78 -6.03 -11.40
C LEU A 11 -24.90 -6.93 -10.84
N PRO A 12 -24.66 -8.25 -10.76
CA PRO A 12 -25.51 -9.12 -9.96
C PRO A 12 -25.53 -8.65 -8.51
N GLU A 13 -26.55 -9.08 -7.77
CA GLU A 13 -26.59 -8.87 -6.31
C GLU A 13 -25.35 -9.50 -5.68
N LEU A 14 -24.70 -8.75 -4.79
CA LEU A 14 -23.55 -9.26 -4.03
C LEU A 14 -24.06 -10.27 -3.00
N PRO A 15 -23.38 -11.41 -2.81
CA PRO A 15 -23.83 -12.42 -1.86
C PRO A 15 -23.73 -11.92 -0.42
N ASP A 16 -24.71 -12.29 0.40
CA ASP A 16 -24.75 -12.01 1.84
C ASP A 16 -23.87 -12.99 2.67
N SER A 17 -23.39 -14.07 2.06
CA SER A 17 -22.43 -14.99 2.69
C SER A 17 -21.01 -14.41 2.68
N PRO A 18 -20.09 -14.84 3.55
CA PRO A 18 -18.68 -14.46 3.43
C PRO A 18 -18.08 -14.84 2.07
N TRP A 19 -17.34 -13.92 1.44
CA TRP A 19 -16.58 -14.17 0.21
C TRP A 19 -15.35 -13.25 0.18
N THR A 20 -14.32 -13.66 -0.57
CA THR A 20 -13.08 -12.89 -0.75
C THR A 20 -12.94 -12.34 -2.16
N VAL A 21 -13.36 -13.12 -3.16
CA VAL A 21 -13.32 -12.73 -4.57
C VAL A 21 -14.64 -13.11 -5.22
N MET A 22 -15.19 -12.18 -6.01
CA MET A 22 -16.29 -12.44 -6.94
C MET A 22 -15.81 -12.13 -8.36
N THR A 23 -15.80 -13.13 -9.23
CA THR A 23 -15.51 -12.96 -10.65
C THR A 23 -16.82 -12.87 -11.42
N ILE A 24 -17.02 -11.76 -12.13
CA ILE A 24 -18.19 -11.53 -12.97
C ILE A 24 -17.75 -11.63 -14.43
N SER A 25 -18.41 -12.50 -15.18
CA SER A 25 -18.15 -12.75 -16.59
C SER A 25 -19.44 -12.65 -17.39
N GLN A 26 -19.31 -12.41 -18.70
CA GLN A 26 -20.42 -12.49 -19.63
C GLN A 26 -20.43 -13.89 -20.29
N ASP A 27 -21.58 -14.53 -20.36
CA ASP A 27 -21.77 -15.79 -21.08
C ASP A 27 -21.95 -15.56 -22.59
N GLU A 28 -22.06 -16.65 -23.35
CA GLU A 28 -22.27 -16.61 -24.82
C GLU A 28 -23.55 -15.87 -25.23
N ASN A 29 -24.54 -15.81 -24.35
CA ASN A 29 -25.83 -15.15 -24.58
C ASN A 29 -25.82 -13.67 -24.17
N GLY A 30 -24.68 -13.16 -23.69
CA GLY A 30 -24.55 -11.79 -23.22
C GLY A 30 -25.06 -11.56 -21.79
N SER A 31 -25.46 -12.61 -21.07
CA SER A 31 -25.91 -12.54 -19.68
C SER A 31 -24.72 -12.56 -18.73
N LEU A 32 -24.86 -11.92 -17.57
CA LEU A 32 -23.80 -11.90 -16.56
C LEU A 32 -23.90 -13.12 -15.64
N THR A 33 -22.80 -13.83 -15.51
CA THR A 33 -22.62 -14.93 -14.57
C THR A 33 -21.60 -14.52 -13.52
N SER A 34 -21.67 -15.14 -12.34
CA SER A 34 -20.70 -14.87 -11.28
C SER A 34 -20.26 -16.14 -10.58
N VAL A 35 -19.00 -16.15 -10.18
CA VAL A 35 -18.40 -17.20 -9.36
C VAL A 35 -17.75 -16.54 -8.17
N ILE A 36 -18.00 -17.06 -6.97
CA ILE A 36 -17.37 -16.60 -5.74
C ILE A 36 -16.28 -17.56 -5.30
N SER A 37 -15.27 -17.02 -4.64
CA SER A 37 -14.27 -17.77 -3.90
C SER A 37 -14.22 -17.28 -2.44
N MET A 38 -13.82 -18.19 -1.56
CA MET A 38 -13.51 -17.92 -0.16
C MET A 38 -12.00 -18.11 0.12
N ASP A 39 -11.20 -18.33 -0.92
CA ASP A 39 -9.76 -18.48 -0.77
C ASP A 39 -9.18 -17.22 -0.13
N PRO A 40 -8.27 -17.36 0.84
CA PRO A 40 -7.70 -16.20 1.51
C PRO A 40 -6.95 -15.33 0.50
N LEU A 41 -7.19 -14.02 0.59
CA LEU A 41 -6.43 -13.06 -0.20
C LEU A 41 -4.96 -13.04 0.24
N PRO A 42 -4.02 -12.78 -0.68
CA PRO A 42 -2.62 -12.60 -0.33
C PRO A 42 -2.42 -11.55 0.77
N GLU A 43 -1.54 -11.91 1.69
CA GLU A 43 -1.20 -11.10 2.86
C GLU A 43 0.31 -11.02 3.02
N ILE A 44 0.76 -9.98 3.69
CA ILE A 44 2.15 -9.82 4.10
C ILE A 44 2.38 -10.69 5.33
N ARG A 45 3.43 -11.51 5.31
CA ARG A 45 3.72 -12.49 6.38
C ARG A 45 4.92 -12.09 7.24
N THR A 46 5.66 -11.07 6.82
CA THR A 46 6.82 -10.57 7.56
C THR A 46 6.35 -9.74 8.77
N GLU A 47 6.27 -10.40 9.92
CA GLU A 47 5.86 -9.81 11.20
C GLU A 47 7.06 -9.63 12.15
N TRP A 48 7.36 -8.38 12.51
CA TRP A 48 8.37 -8.01 13.51
C TRP A 48 7.89 -6.90 14.45
N HIS A 49 6.73 -6.31 14.18
CA HIS A 49 6.16 -5.19 14.92
C HIS A 49 4.77 -5.56 15.47
N GLU A 50 4.47 -5.22 16.72
CA GLU A 50 3.23 -5.74 17.36
C GLU A 50 1.98 -4.96 16.96
N GLN A 51 2.12 -3.69 16.59
CA GLN A 51 0.97 -2.81 16.37
C GLN A 51 0.31 -3.05 15.01
N HIS A 52 -1.01 -3.14 15.03
CA HIS A 52 -1.88 -3.31 13.87
C HIS A 52 -2.98 -2.26 13.90
N VAL A 53 -3.30 -1.69 12.75
CA VAL A 53 -4.35 -0.69 12.60
C VAL A 53 -5.21 -1.04 11.40
N ASP A 54 -6.51 -1.16 11.61
CA ASP A 54 -7.47 -1.33 10.53
C ASP A 54 -7.48 -0.07 9.65
N VAL A 55 -7.14 -0.24 8.37
CA VAL A 55 -7.04 0.84 7.39
C VAL A 55 -8.35 1.61 7.23
N LEU A 56 -9.50 0.96 7.43
CA LEU A 56 -10.82 1.57 7.30
C LEU A 56 -11.15 2.50 8.47
N THR A 57 -10.45 2.37 9.60
CA THR A 57 -10.58 3.26 10.75
C THR A 57 -9.77 4.55 10.60
N LEU A 58 -8.82 4.60 9.67
CA LEU A 58 -7.95 5.75 9.45
C LEU A 58 -8.63 6.82 8.61
N LYS A 59 -8.64 8.05 9.11
CA LYS A 59 -9.09 9.21 8.33
C LYS A 59 -8.02 9.63 7.33
N SER A 60 -8.22 9.29 6.05
CA SER A 60 -7.37 9.80 4.97
C SER A 60 -7.57 11.31 4.78
N THR A 61 -6.47 12.07 4.76
CA THR A 61 -6.50 13.53 4.60
C THR A 61 -6.00 13.98 3.23
N ARG A 62 -5.09 13.21 2.61
CA ARG A 62 -4.50 13.53 1.31
C ARG A 62 -4.07 12.27 0.60
N ARG A 63 -4.27 12.19 -0.71
CA ARG A 63 -3.68 11.13 -1.56
C ARG A 63 -2.41 11.66 -2.22
N PHE A 64 -1.31 10.91 -2.14
CA PHE A 64 -0.09 11.21 -2.88
C PHE A 64 -0.03 10.45 -4.21
N ARG A 65 -0.36 9.16 -4.19
CA ARG A 65 -0.42 8.29 -5.38
C ARG A 65 -1.31 7.07 -5.07
N SER A 66 -1.39 6.11 -5.99
CA SER A 66 -2.04 4.84 -5.68
C SER A 66 -1.32 4.14 -4.52
N GLY A 67 -2.11 3.69 -3.54
CA GLY A 67 -1.62 3.00 -2.36
C GLY A 67 -0.77 3.84 -1.41
N VAL A 68 -0.69 5.16 -1.57
CA VAL A 68 0.07 6.04 -0.65
C VAL A 68 -0.75 7.27 -0.30
N HIS A 69 -1.09 7.35 0.97
CA HIS A 69 -2.01 8.34 1.51
C HIS A 69 -1.47 8.94 2.79
N GLU A 70 -1.75 10.22 3.00
CA GLU A 70 -1.71 10.80 4.33
C GLU A 70 -2.96 10.38 5.11
N ALA A 71 -2.74 10.00 6.36
CA ALA A 71 -3.78 9.65 7.31
C ALA A 71 -3.57 10.38 8.64
N ARG A 72 -4.58 10.33 9.51
CA ARG A 72 -4.43 10.70 10.92
C ARG A 72 -4.43 9.44 11.77
N TYR A 73 -3.39 9.27 12.57
CA TYR A 73 -3.27 8.20 13.56
C TYR A 73 -2.88 8.83 14.89
N ASN A 74 -3.65 8.58 15.95
CA ASN A 74 -3.52 9.24 17.25
C ASN A 74 -3.43 10.78 17.12
N ASP A 75 -4.28 11.35 16.25
CA ASP A 75 -4.33 12.79 15.93
C ASP A 75 -3.07 13.42 15.32
N VAL A 76 -2.09 12.59 14.94
CA VAL A 76 -0.86 13.01 14.26
C VAL A 76 -0.93 12.63 12.77
N PRO A 77 -0.47 13.51 11.86
CA PRO A 77 -0.32 13.15 10.45
C PRO A 77 0.68 12.01 10.24
N THR A 78 0.28 10.98 9.51
CA THR A 78 1.07 9.78 9.22
C THR A 78 0.98 9.42 7.73
N LEU A 79 1.86 8.54 7.27
CA LEU A 79 1.86 8.02 5.90
C LEU A 79 1.40 6.57 5.90
N ALA A 80 0.25 6.32 5.30
CA ALA A 80 -0.27 4.99 5.03
C ALA A 80 0.20 4.52 3.64
N LYS A 81 0.84 3.35 3.59
CA LYS A 81 1.20 2.67 2.35
C LYS A 81 0.54 1.30 2.31
N ILE A 82 -0.30 1.07 1.31
CA ILE A 82 -1.04 -0.17 1.11
C ILE A 82 -0.71 -0.76 -0.26
N ALA A 83 -0.71 -2.08 -0.36
CA ALA A 83 -0.77 -2.78 -1.63
C ALA A 83 -2.22 -2.72 -2.14
N CYS A 84 -2.47 -1.91 -3.18
CA CYS A 84 -3.79 -1.83 -3.81
C CYS A 84 -4.09 -3.04 -4.70
N PHE A 85 -3.04 -3.76 -5.10
CA PHE A 85 -3.13 -4.95 -5.94
C PHE A 85 -2.21 -6.05 -5.43
N GLU A 86 -2.55 -7.30 -5.74
CA GLU A 86 -1.77 -8.47 -5.35
C GLU A 86 -0.30 -8.38 -5.76
N TRP A 87 0.00 -7.92 -6.98
CA TRP A 87 1.38 -7.81 -7.45
C TRP A 87 2.22 -6.77 -6.68
N GLU A 88 1.59 -5.85 -5.94
CA GLU A 88 2.28 -4.88 -5.09
C GLU A 88 2.69 -5.47 -3.73
N MET A 89 2.07 -6.57 -3.30
CA MET A 89 2.29 -7.19 -1.98
C MET A 89 3.78 -7.47 -1.73
N ARG A 90 4.44 -8.16 -2.67
CA ARG A 90 5.88 -8.48 -2.54
C ARG A 90 6.76 -7.24 -2.41
N ARG A 91 6.37 -6.13 -3.06
CA ARG A 91 7.13 -4.87 -2.97
C ARG A 91 6.96 -4.24 -1.59
N ILE A 92 5.73 -4.20 -1.07
CA ILE A 92 5.45 -3.68 0.26
C ILE A 92 6.09 -4.54 1.35
N GLU A 93 6.04 -5.87 1.22
CA GLU A 93 6.68 -6.79 2.15
C GLU A 93 8.20 -6.59 2.22
N ARG A 94 8.87 -6.40 1.07
CA ARG A 94 10.30 -6.05 1.04
C ARG A 94 10.59 -4.71 1.70
N GLU A 95 9.70 -3.74 1.56
CA GLU A 95 9.83 -2.44 2.23
C GLU A 95 9.73 -2.63 3.75
N ILE A 96 8.76 -3.41 4.24
CA ILE A 96 8.62 -3.75 5.67
C ILE A 96 9.85 -4.46 6.22
N TRP A 97 10.38 -5.46 5.49
CA TRP A 97 11.63 -6.14 5.85
C TRP A 97 12.81 -5.18 5.93
N ALA A 98 12.90 -4.20 5.03
CA ALA A 98 13.95 -3.19 5.10
C ALA A 98 13.82 -2.29 6.32
N TYR A 99 12.60 -1.90 6.70
CA TYR A 99 12.38 -1.15 7.94
C TYR A 99 12.83 -1.95 9.16
N SER A 100 12.58 -3.27 9.22
CA SER A 100 13.04 -4.11 10.34
C SER A 100 14.56 -4.08 10.49
N LEU A 101 15.29 -4.26 9.38
CA LEU A 101 16.76 -4.22 9.39
C LEU A 101 17.31 -2.84 9.81
N LEU A 102 16.65 -1.76 9.39
CA LEU A 102 17.10 -0.40 9.67
C LEU A 102 16.79 0.01 11.11
N GLU A 103 15.71 -0.49 11.68
CA GLU A 103 15.40 -0.35 13.10
C GLU A 103 16.39 -1.14 13.97
N ASP A 104 16.69 -2.39 13.63
CA ASP A 104 17.73 -3.18 14.29
C ASP A 104 19.09 -2.47 14.26
N HIS A 105 19.49 -1.93 13.10
CA HIS A 105 20.72 -1.17 12.98
C HIS A 105 20.72 0.10 13.86
N HIS A 106 19.59 0.81 13.97
CA HIS A 106 19.46 1.96 14.86
C HIS A 106 19.57 1.56 16.33
N ASN A 107 18.94 0.46 16.73
CA ASN A 107 19.01 -0.09 18.08
C ASN A 107 20.45 -0.47 18.48
N GLN A 108 21.25 -0.95 17.53
CA GLN A 108 22.68 -1.22 17.73
C GLN A 108 23.55 0.06 17.79
N HIS A 109 23.04 1.20 17.31
CA HIS A 109 23.75 2.48 17.25
C HIS A 109 22.89 3.64 17.77
N PRO A 110 22.50 3.64 19.05
CA PRO A 110 21.52 4.60 19.59
C PRO A 110 22.00 6.05 19.55
N ASN A 111 23.32 6.28 19.48
CA ASN A 111 23.91 7.62 19.37
C ASN A 111 23.86 8.21 17.94
N LYS A 112 23.39 7.45 16.95
CA LYS A 112 23.24 7.92 15.56
C LYS A 112 21.79 8.27 15.28
N SER A 113 21.58 9.36 14.53
CA SER A 113 20.26 9.74 14.06
C SER A 113 19.61 8.62 13.23
N PRO A 114 18.29 8.37 13.38
CA PRO A 114 17.56 7.45 12.52
C PRO A 114 17.70 7.83 11.05
N ILE A 115 17.87 6.83 10.19
CA ILE A 115 18.04 7.02 8.73
C ILE A 115 16.68 6.87 8.01
N VAL A 116 15.69 6.29 8.68
CA VAL A 116 14.36 6.02 8.14
C VAL A 116 13.25 6.59 9.01
N PRO A 117 12.07 6.86 8.41
CA PRO A 117 10.88 7.14 9.18
C PRO A 117 10.57 6.01 10.17
N LYS A 118 10.09 6.35 11.36
CA LYS A 118 9.58 5.38 12.32
C LYS A 118 8.43 4.55 11.74
N PHE A 119 8.53 3.23 11.87
CA PHE A 119 7.43 2.30 11.65
C PHE A 119 6.44 2.41 12.80
N LEU A 120 5.15 2.59 12.50
CA LEU A 120 4.13 2.83 13.53
C LEU A 120 3.22 1.63 13.73
N ALA A 121 2.81 0.98 12.65
CA ALA A 121 1.92 -0.17 12.67
C ALA A 121 1.85 -0.85 11.30
N TYR A 122 1.43 -2.11 11.31
CA TYR A 122 0.87 -2.76 10.14
C TYR A 122 -0.50 -2.18 9.81
N LEU A 123 -0.79 -2.04 8.52
CA LEU A 123 -2.14 -1.74 8.04
C LEU A 123 -2.85 -3.03 7.70
N THR A 124 -4.00 -3.24 8.33
CA THR A 124 -4.84 -4.41 8.13
C THR A 124 -6.18 -4.04 7.51
N GLU A 125 -6.78 -5.00 6.82
CA GLU A 125 -8.18 -4.97 6.41
C GLU A 125 -8.76 -6.34 6.74
N ASN A 126 -9.76 -6.39 7.62
CA ASN A 126 -10.31 -7.65 8.14
C ASN A 126 -9.22 -8.61 8.68
N GLY A 127 -8.25 -8.07 9.43
CA GLY A 127 -7.13 -8.83 10.00
C GLY A 127 -5.98 -9.12 9.04
N ARG A 128 -6.20 -9.04 7.72
CA ARG A 128 -5.19 -9.30 6.70
C ARG A 128 -4.20 -8.14 6.61
N ILE A 129 -2.90 -8.40 6.77
CA ILE A 129 -1.86 -7.37 6.59
C ILE A 129 -1.69 -7.05 5.11
N MET A 130 -1.90 -5.77 4.76
CA MET A 130 -1.83 -5.28 3.39
C MET A 130 -0.89 -4.08 3.22
N GLY A 131 -0.30 -3.58 4.30
CA GLY A 131 0.45 -2.34 4.26
C GLY A 131 1.20 -2.00 5.54
N LEU A 132 1.77 -0.80 5.54
CA LEU A 132 2.49 -0.22 6.66
C LEU A 132 2.08 1.23 6.89
N LEU A 133 2.11 1.62 8.15
CA LEU A 133 1.89 2.97 8.63
C LEU A 133 3.21 3.54 9.14
N LEU A 134 3.59 4.71 8.64
CA LEU A 134 4.85 5.37 8.92
C LEU A 134 4.63 6.75 9.53
N GLU A 135 5.60 7.23 10.29
CA GLU A 135 5.64 8.64 10.65
C GLU A 135 5.70 9.51 9.37
N LYS A 136 5.07 10.68 9.43
CA LYS A 136 5.21 11.67 8.38
C LYS A 136 6.41 12.55 8.69
N VAL A 137 7.53 12.31 7.99
CA VAL A 137 8.70 13.17 8.07
C VAL A 137 8.38 14.55 7.47
N LYS A 138 8.66 15.61 8.23
CA LYS A 138 8.56 16.98 7.72
C LYS A 138 9.77 17.27 6.83
N GLY A 139 9.53 17.43 5.55
CA GLY A 139 10.54 17.87 4.59
C GLY A 139 9.92 18.63 3.43
N SER A 140 10.64 19.61 2.90
CA SER A 140 10.37 20.16 1.57
C SER A 140 10.91 19.20 0.52
N GLN A 141 10.18 18.96 -0.57
CA GLN A 141 10.80 18.36 -1.76
C GLN A 141 12.04 19.20 -2.10
N LEU A 142 13.21 18.56 -2.13
CA LEU A 142 14.39 19.19 -2.70
C LEU A 142 14.07 19.54 -4.15
N ALA A 143 14.52 20.71 -4.62
CA ALA A 143 14.23 21.18 -5.97
C ALA A 143 14.52 20.07 -7.01
N PRO A 144 13.74 19.94 -8.11
CA PRO A 144 13.86 18.85 -9.08
C PRO A 144 15.29 18.60 -9.60
N THR A 145 16.09 19.67 -9.65
CA THR A 145 17.51 19.66 -10.02
C THR A 145 18.38 18.81 -9.11
N ILE A 146 18.10 18.77 -7.80
CA ILE A 146 18.85 17.99 -6.81
C ILE A 146 18.44 16.51 -6.86
N TRP A 147 17.16 16.23 -7.14
CA TRP A 147 16.66 14.85 -7.28
C TRP A 147 17.30 14.10 -8.45
N SER A 148 17.51 14.79 -9.59
CA SER A 148 18.18 14.18 -10.73
C SER A 148 19.66 13.86 -10.46
N ALA A 149 20.32 14.62 -9.57
CA ALA A 149 21.70 14.39 -9.16
C ALA A 149 21.83 13.30 -8.07
N ALA A 150 20.80 13.06 -7.26
CA ALA A 150 20.78 12.07 -6.19
C ALA A 150 20.39 10.65 -6.65
N LYS A 151 19.79 10.51 -7.85
CA LYS A 151 19.40 9.22 -8.46
C LYS A 151 20.48 8.12 -8.42
N PRO A 152 21.77 8.37 -8.74
CA PRO A 152 22.78 7.31 -8.71
C PRO A 152 23.15 6.85 -7.28
N TYR A 153 22.81 7.61 -6.23
CA TYR A 153 23.19 7.29 -4.85
C TYR A 153 22.09 6.53 -4.07
N PHE A 154 20.84 6.56 -4.54
CA PHE A 154 19.70 5.85 -3.93
C PHE A 154 19.19 4.66 -4.77
N ALA A 155 19.89 4.33 -5.86
CA ALA A 155 19.53 3.27 -6.80
C ALA A 155 19.46 1.85 -6.19
N GLY A 156 19.95 1.65 -4.96
CA GLY A 156 19.83 0.38 -4.24
C GLY A 156 18.46 0.12 -3.60
N PHE A 157 17.58 1.13 -3.47
CA PHE A 157 16.33 0.98 -2.71
C PHE A 157 15.07 1.57 -3.36
N ILE A 158 15.18 2.20 -4.53
CA ILE A 158 14.03 2.78 -5.24
C ILE A 158 14.05 2.32 -6.71
N VAL A 159 13.34 1.24 -7.02
CA VAL A 159 13.00 0.90 -8.41
C VAL A 159 11.99 1.92 -8.92
N THR A 160 12.47 2.85 -9.74
CA THR A 160 11.62 3.79 -10.48
C THR A 160 11.50 3.28 -11.91
N LEU A 161 10.38 2.62 -12.25
CA LEU A 161 10.00 2.39 -13.65
C LEU A 161 9.40 3.69 -14.19
N GLY A 162 10.25 4.50 -14.81
CA GLY A 162 9.83 5.64 -15.63
C GLY A 162 9.50 5.17 -17.04
N TRP A 163 8.23 5.24 -17.41
CA TRP A 163 7.77 5.13 -18.78
C TRP A 163 8.30 6.32 -19.59
N SER A 164 8.95 6.04 -20.71
CA SER A 164 9.29 7.01 -21.74
C SER A 164 8.06 7.22 -22.62
N MET A 165 7.48 8.43 -22.62
CA MET A 165 6.57 8.84 -23.68
C MET A 165 7.44 9.33 -24.84
N GLY A 166 7.50 8.51 -25.90
CA GLY A 166 7.92 8.97 -27.21
C GLY A 166 6.86 9.91 -27.79
N THR A 167 7.32 11.01 -28.36
CA THR A 167 6.61 11.76 -29.41
C THR A 167 6.93 11.14 -30.75
#